data_AF-A0A2V5PZ86-F1
#
_entry.id   AF-A0A2V5PZ86-F1
#
_cell.length_a   1.000
_cell.length_b   1.000
_cell.length_c   1.000
_cell.angle_alpha   90.00
_cell.angle_beta   90.00
_cell.angle_gamma   90.00
#
_symmetry.space_group_name_H-M   'P 1'
#
loop_
_entity.id
_entity.type
_entity.pdbx_description
1 polymer ?
#
loop_
_entity_poly.entity_id
_entity_poly.type
_entity_poly.pdbx_seq_one_letter_code
_entity_poly.pdbx_strand_id
1 'polypeptide(L)'
;SKKVNLEIIHSAVGPISESDILLASASDAVVVGFNVKVESMAVSPAKREGVQIKLYSIIYELLDQIKDAMAGLLEPELRETAIGHAEVKQVFQLSKGIVAGCLVTNGRIARSARARVLRKRQPVYDGGISTLRRFQDDVKEVRSGLECGIKLGDFSEYQVGDIIECYQLEQIAQKL
;
A
#
# COMPACT_ATOMS: atom_id res chain seq x y z
N SER A 1 19.11 5.72 -1.54
CA SER A 1 17.82 6.34 -1.16
C SER A 1 17.36 5.78 0.18
N LYS A 2 16.66 6.54 1.04
CA LYS A 2 16.35 6.13 2.44
C LYS A 2 15.51 4.83 2.58
N LYS A 3 14.97 4.27 1.50
CA LYS A 3 14.04 3.12 1.52
C LYS A 3 14.60 1.82 0.94
N VAL A 4 15.61 1.87 0.07
CA VAL A 4 16.27 0.70 -0.53
C VAL A 4 17.77 0.99 -0.61
N ASN A 5 18.58 0.08 -0.08
CA ASN A 5 20.03 0.13 -0.16
C ASN A 5 20.53 -0.92 -1.15
N LEU A 6 21.54 -0.55 -1.93
CA LEU A 6 22.22 -1.47 -2.84
C LEU A 6 23.59 -1.77 -2.26
N GLU A 7 23.90 -3.05 -2.11
CA GLU A 7 25.18 -3.52 -1.60
C GLU A 7 25.84 -4.43 -2.64
N ILE A 8 27.12 -4.17 -2.92
CA ILE A 8 27.94 -5.02 -3.78
C ILE A 8 28.72 -5.96 -2.88
N ILE A 9 28.32 -7.23 -2.86
CA ILE A 9 28.90 -8.26 -1.99
C ILE A 9 30.26 -8.72 -2.52
N HIS A 10 30.37 -8.83 -3.85
CA HIS A 10 31.60 -9.24 -4.52
C HIS A 10 31.70 -8.60 -5.91
N SER A 11 32.93 -8.28 -6.32
CA SER A 11 33.24 -7.77 -7.65
C SER A 11 34.54 -8.39 -8.15
N ALA A 12 34.50 -9.00 -9.31
CA ALA A 12 35.66 -9.62 -9.95
C ALA A 12 35.64 -9.38 -11.47
N VAL A 13 36.79 -9.66 -12.11
CA VAL A 13 36.95 -9.60 -13.57
C VAL A 13 37.04 -11.02 -14.10
N GLY A 14 36.24 -11.33 -15.12
CA GLY A 14 36.30 -12.63 -15.81
C GLY A 14 34.92 -13.26 -15.98
N PRO A 15 34.87 -14.49 -16.54
CA PRO A 15 33.64 -15.28 -16.61
C PRO A 15 33.05 -15.56 -15.22
N ILE A 16 31.73 -15.75 -15.16
CA ILE A 16 31.02 -16.10 -13.92
C ILE A 16 31.28 -17.57 -13.62
N SER A 17 31.88 -17.83 -12.46
CA SER A 17 32.30 -19.14 -11.98
C SER A 17 31.27 -19.78 -11.05
N GLU A 18 31.47 -21.07 -10.71
CA GLU A 18 30.64 -21.75 -9.71
C GLU A 18 30.74 -21.09 -8.33
N SER A 19 31.92 -20.58 -7.94
CA SER A 19 32.11 -19.90 -6.65
C SER A 19 31.27 -18.63 -6.53
N ASP A 20 31.11 -17.88 -7.62
CA ASP A 20 30.25 -16.68 -7.65
C ASP A 20 28.78 -17.03 -7.39
N ILE A 21 28.32 -18.16 -7.94
CA ILE A 21 26.96 -18.66 -7.74
C ILE A 21 26.74 -19.09 -6.29
N LEU A 22 27.69 -19.83 -5.71
CA LEU A 22 27.58 -20.28 -4.33
C LEU A 22 27.56 -19.09 -3.35
N LEU A 23 28.38 -18.07 -3.60
CA LEU A 23 28.39 -16.85 -2.80
C LEU A 23 27.05 -16.09 -2.91
N ALA A 24 26.52 -15.97 -4.13
CA ALA A 24 25.25 -15.32 -4.37
C ALA A 24 24.08 -16.06 -3.71
N SER A 25 24.06 -17.39 -3.78
CA SER A 25 23.07 -18.24 -3.10
C SER A 25 23.11 -18.05 -1.59
N ALA A 26 24.31 -18.07 -0.99
CA ALA A 26 24.47 -17.89 0.46
C ALA A 26 24.02 -16.50 0.95
N SER A 27 23.94 -15.52 0.06
CA SER A 27 23.63 -14.12 0.38
C SER A 27 22.29 -13.64 -0.17
N ASP A 28 21.48 -14.53 -0.76
CA ASP A 28 20.24 -14.20 -1.48
C ASP A 28 20.42 -13.06 -2.50
N ALA A 29 21.51 -13.13 -3.27
CA ALA A 29 21.94 -12.09 -4.19
C ALA A 29 21.75 -12.49 -5.66
N VAL A 30 21.64 -11.46 -6.51
CA VAL A 30 21.60 -11.61 -7.97
C VAL A 30 23.01 -11.42 -8.54
N VAL A 31 23.39 -12.25 -9.51
CA VAL A 31 24.68 -12.12 -10.22
C VAL A 31 24.49 -11.29 -11.48
N VAL A 32 25.31 -10.26 -11.66
CA VAL A 32 25.28 -9.38 -12.83
C VAL A 32 26.62 -9.47 -13.57
N GLY A 33 26.58 -9.83 -14.85
CA GLY A 33 27.75 -9.87 -15.73
C GLY A 33 27.69 -8.80 -16.80
N PHE A 34 28.78 -8.06 -16.99
CA PHE A 34 28.91 -7.07 -18.07
C PHE A 34 29.99 -7.50 -19.07
N ASN A 35 29.58 -7.78 -20.32
CA ASN A 35 30.45 -8.25 -21.40
C ASN A 35 31.28 -9.50 -21.04
N VAL A 36 30.68 -10.41 -20.26
CA VAL A 36 31.29 -11.67 -19.79
C VAL A 36 30.37 -12.85 -20.10
N LYS A 37 30.93 -14.07 -20.01
CA LYS A 37 30.20 -15.32 -20.18
C LYS A 37 30.03 -16.04 -18.84
N VAL A 38 29.11 -16.99 -18.79
CA VAL A 38 28.95 -17.91 -17.66
C VAL A 38 29.71 -19.19 -17.98
N GLU A 39 30.51 -19.67 -17.04
CA GLU A 39 31.20 -20.96 -17.18
C GLU A 39 30.19 -22.10 -17.20
N SER A 40 30.48 -23.16 -17.96
CA SER A 40 29.59 -24.33 -18.07
C SER A 40 29.31 -24.98 -16.71
N MET A 41 30.32 -25.01 -15.83
CA MET A 41 30.21 -25.55 -14.48
C MET A 41 29.30 -24.72 -13.56
N ALA A 42 29.11 -23.42 -13.84
CA ALA A 42 28.28 -22.54 -13.03
C ALA A 42 26.77 -22.63 -13.36
N VAL A 43 26.40 -23.12 -14.55
CA VAL A 43 25.00 -23.16 -15.02
C VAL A 43 24.13 -24.10 -14.18
N SER A 44 24.64 -25.29 -13.87
CA SER A 44 23.89 -26.31 -13.11
C SER A 44 23.66 -25.88 -11.66
N PRO A 45 24.68 -25.41 -10.91
CA PRO A 45 24.50 -24.80 -9.60
C PRO A 45 23.51 -23.63 -9.63
N ALA A 46 23.59 -22.72 -10.60
CA ALA A 46 22.71 -21.56 -10.64
C ALA A 46 21.23 -21.94 -10.70
N LYS A 47 20.90 -22.94 -11.53
CA LYS A 47 19.53 -23.48 -11.60
C LYS A 47 19.10 -24.20 -10.33
N ARG A 48 20.00 -24.97 -9.72
CA ARG A 48 19.71 -25.77 -8.53
C ARG A 48 19.48 -24.88 -7.30
N GLU A 49 20.31 -23.85 -7.14
CA GLU A 49 20.25 -22.91 -6.01
C GLU A 49 19.28 -21.74 -6.26
N GLY A 50 18.68 -21.64 -7.46
CA GLY A 50 17.74 -20.57 -7.81
C GLY A 50 18.38 -19.20 -8.02
N VAL A 51 19.70 -19.14 -8.22
CA VAL A 51 20.44 -17.88 -8.40
C VAL A 51 20.16 -17.30 -9.79
N GLN A 52 19.68 -16.05 -9.83
CA GLN A 52 19.48 -15.33 -11.08
C GLN A 52 20.80 -14.76 -11.60
N ILE A 53 21.10 -15.03 -12.88
CA ILE A 53 22.23 -14.44 -13.58
C ILE A 53 21.70 -13.52 -14.67
N LYS A 54 22.09 -12.25 -14.63
CA LYS A 54 21.73 -11.24 -15.64
C LYS A 54 22.99 -10.80 -16.39
N LEU A 55 23.00 -11.02 -17.71
CA LEU A 55 24.11 -10.65 -18.58
C LEU A 55 23.75 -9.43 -19.41
N TYR A 56 24.66 -8.46 -19.46
CA TYR A 56 24.51 -7.23 -20.20
C TYR A 56 25.72 -7.00 -21.10
N SER A 57 25.47 -6.45 -22.28
CA SER A 57 26.52 -5.97 -23.20
C SER A 57 26.50 -4.44 -23.32
N ILE A 58 25.43 -3.78 -22.86
CA ILE A 58 25.24 -2.33 -22.89
C ILE A 58 25.13 -1.82 -21.46
N ILE A 59 26.00 -0.88 -21.08
CA ILE A 59 26.13 -0.44 -19.69
C ILE A 59 24.89 0.33 -19.20
N TYR A 60 24.22 1.07 -20.09
CA TYR A 60 23.00 1.82 -19.74
C TYR A 60 21.84 0.89 -19.41
N GLU A 61 21.67 -0.22 -20.15
CA GLU A 61 20.63 -1.21 -19.87
C GLU A 61 20.84 -1.87 -18.50
N LEU A 62 22.09 -2.17 -18.14
CA LEU A 62 22.43 -2.68 -16.82
C LEU A 62 22.02 -1.68 -15.74
N LEU A 63 22.42 -0.42 -15.89
CA LEU A 63 22.13 0.63 -14.90
C LEU A 63 20.62 0.85 -14.73
N ASP A 64 19.88 0.86 -15.83
CA ASP A 64 18.43 1.05 -15.80
C ASP A 64 17.72 -0.16 -15.20
N GLN A 65 18.14 -1.39 -15.52
CA GLN A 65 17.59 -2.60 -14.91
C GLN A 65 17.86 -2.69 -13.40
N ILE A 66 19.03 -2.24 -12.93
CA ILE A 66 19.31 -2.15 -11.49
C ILE A 66 18.36 -1.15 -10.83
N LYS A 67 18.14 0.02 -11.44
CA LYS A 67 17.18 1.01 -10.93
C LYS A 67 15.77 0.42 -10.92
N ASP A 68 15.31 -0.18 -12.01
CA ASP A 68 13.95 -0.74 -12.10
C ASP A 68 13.73 -1.86 -11.07
N ALA A 69 14.71 -2.72 -10.86
CA ALA A 69 14.65 -3.75 -9.82
C ALA A 69 14.56 -3.12 -8.41
N MET A 70 15.35 -2.07 -8.13
CA MET A 70 15.25 -1.33 -6.87
C MET A 70 13.89 -0.62 -6.74
N ALA A 71 13.30 -0.13 -7.83
CA ALA A 71 11.99 0.51 -7.83
C ALA A 71 10.88 -0.51 -7.55
N GLY A 72 10.99 -1.72 -8.10
CA GLY A 72 10.04 -2.82 -7.84
C GLY A 72 10.04 -3.31 -6.39
N LEU A 73 11.13 -3.05 -5.64
CA LEU A 73 11.23 -3.36 -4.22
C LEU A 73 10.64 -2.26 -3.32
N LEU A 74 10.28 -1.09 -3.87
CA LEU A 74 9.65 -0.04 -3.08
C LEU A 74 8.20 -0.40 -2.78
N GLU A 75 7.84 -0.42 -1.50
CA GLU A 75 6.43 -0.49 -1.09
C GLU A 75 5.67 0.71 -1.71
N PRO A 76 4.49 0.48 -2.33
CA PRO A 76 3.70 1.56 -2.90
C PRO A 76 3.32 2.57 -1.81
N GLU A 77 3.35 3.84 -2.15
CA GLU A 77 2.90 4.88 -1.22
C GLU A 77 1.38 4.85 -1.11
N LEU A 78 0.86 4.68 0.11
CA LEU A 78 -0.56 4.79 0.38
C LEU A 78 -0.94 6.27 0.52
N ARG A 79 -1.65 6.80 -0.46
CA ARG A 79 -2.18 8.16 -0.42
C ARG A 79 -3.64 8.15 -0.01
N GLU A 80 -3.99 8.99 0.95
CA GLU A 80 -5.37 9.24 1.33
C GLU A 80 -6.00 10.27 0.38
N THR A 81 -7.13 9.89 -0.22
CA THR A 81 -7.97 10.80 -1.02
C THR A 81 -9.34 10.88 -0.36
N ALA A 82 -9.70 12.08 0.12
CA ALA A 82 -11.03 12.32 0.71
C ALA A 82 -12.10 12.22 -0.39
N ILE A 83 -13.15 11.44 -0.15
CA ILE A 83 -14.25 11.21 -1.10
C ILE A 83 -15.59 11.79 -0.64
N GLY A 84 -15.71 12.18 0.63
CA GLY A 84 -16.90 12.83 1.13
C GLY A 84 -16.85 13.16 2.62
N HIS A 85 -17.80 13.98 3.04
CA HIS A 85 -17.96 14.44 4.41
C HIS A 85 -19.41 14.29 4.83
N ALA A 86 -19.64 13.86 6.07
CA ALA A 86 -20.95 13.83 6.68
C ALA A 86 -20.91 14.48 8.06
N GLU A 87 -21.92 15.25 8.40
CA GLU A 87 -22.03 15.90 9.70
C GLU A 87 -22.99 15.10 10.59
N VAL A 88 -22.55 14.78 11.80
CA VAL A 88 -23.37 14.09 12.79
C VAL A 88 -24.43 15.07 13.32
N LYS A 89 -25.70 14.79 13.02
CA LYS A 89 -26.85 15.59 13.48
C LYS A 89 -27.50 15.01 14.73
N GLN A 90 -27.44 13.68 14.87
CA GLN A 90 -28.02 12.99 16.02
C GLN A 90 -27.23 11.71 16.31
N VAL A 91 -27.22 11.28 17.57
CA VAL A 91 -26.60 10.04 18.00
C VAL A 91 -27.70 9.10 18.49
N PHE A 92 -27.74 7.89 17.92
CA PHE A 92 -28.75 6.88 18.24
C PHE A 92 -28.10 5.73 19.01
N GLN A 93 -28.69 5.38 20.14
CA GLN A 93 -28.31 4.20 20.89
C GLN A 93 -29.21 3.03 20.50
N LEU A 94 -28.63 2.02 19.85
CA LEU A 94 -29.31 0.79 19.46
C LEU A 94 -28.83 -0.36 20.34
N SER A 95 -29.58 -1.47 20.36
CA SER A 95 -29.17 -2.70 21.05
C SER A 95 -27.84 -3.27 20.58
N LYS A 96 -27.41 -2.93 19.35
CA LYS A 96 -26.15 -3.37 18.71
C LYS A 96 -25.04 -2.30 18.72
N GLY A 97 -25.17 -1.30 19.59
CA GLY A 97 -24.20 -0.21 19.77
C GLY A 97 -24.71 1.15 19.32
N ILE A 98 -23.82 2.14 19.33
CA ILE A 98 -24.14 3.53 18.98
C ILE A 98 -23.94 3.77 17.49
N VAL A 99 -24.88 4.48 16.87
CA VAL A 99 -24.87 4.85 15.44
C VAL A 99 -25.02 6.37 15.33
N ALA A 100 -24.20 6.98 14.47
CA ALA A 100 -24.31 8.39 14.16
C ALA A 100 -25.34 8.61 13.03
N GLY A 101 -26.41 9.33 13.33
CA GLY A 101 -27.32 9.88 12.33
C GLY A 101 -26.70 11.12 11.69
N CYS A 102 -26.38 11.02 10.41
CA CYS A 102 -25.57 11.98 9.69
C CYS A 102 -26.28 12.53 8.46
N LEU A 103 -25.96 13.77 8.10
CA LEU A 103 -26.27 14.36 6.81
C LEU A 103 -24.99 14.43 5.99
N VAL A 104 -24.97 13.85 4.80
CA VAL A 104 -23.80 13.94 3.91
C VAL A 104 -23.72 15.35 3.35
N THR A 105 -22.68 16.10 3.69
CA THR A 105 -22.51 17.50 3.30
C THR A 105 -21.82 17.62 1.94
N ASN A 106 -20.83 16.78 1.66
CA ASN A 106 -20.10 16.79 0.38
C ASN A 106 -19.74 15.36 -0.06
N GLY A 107 -19.64 15.15 -1.37
CA GLY A 107 -19.17 13.92 -1.97
C GLY A 107 -20.09 12.75 -1.68
N ARG A 108 -19.49 11.63 -1.25
CA ARG A 108 -20.22 10.42 -0.87
C ARG A 108 -19.56 9.70 0.29
N ILE A 109 -20.36 8.99 1.07
CA ILE A 109 -19.92 8.01 2.05
C ILE A 109 -20.07 6.63 1.43
N ALA A 110 -18.97 5.91 1.26
CA ALA A 110 -18.96 4.57 0.69
C ALA A 110 -18.64 3.53 1.78
N ARG A 111 -19.46 2.48 1.92
CA ARG A 111 -19.29 1.46 2.96
C ARG A 111 -17.94 0.73 2.90
N SER A 112 -17.38 0.58 1.71
CA SER A 112 -16.09 -0.07 1.49
C SER A 112 -14.88 0.84 1.76
N ALA A 113 -15.10 2.13 1.99
CA ALA A 113 -14.04 3.09 2.26
C ALA A 113 -13.69 3.15 3.76
N ARG A 114 -12.60 3.86 4.07
CA ARG A 114 -12.27 4.22 5.45
C ARG A 114 -12.93 5.56 5.80
N ALA A 115 -13.05 5.80 7.10
CA ALA A 115 -13.52 7.09 7.59
C ALA A 115 -12.84 7.45 8.91
N ARG A 116 -12.78 8.75 9.17
CA ARG A 116 -12.33 9.31 10.43
C ARG A 116 -13.35 10.28 10.98
N VAL A 117 -13.45 10.30 12.31
CA VAL A 117 -14.29 11.25 13.03
C VAL A 117 -13.42 12.42 13.43
N LEU A 118 -13.81 13.62 13.01
CA LEU A 118 -13.17 14.88 13.31
C LEU A 118 -14.05 15.67 14.28
N ARG A 119 -13.53 15.93 15.48
CA ARG A 119 -14.15 16.80 16.47
C ARG A 119 -13.39 18.11 16.53
N LYS A 120 -14.05 19.23 16.20
CA LYS A 120 -13.38 20.55 16.13
C LYS A 120 -12.10 20.52 15.27
N ARG A 121 -12.15 19.79 14.16
CA ARG A 121 -11.02 19.54 13.22
C ARG A 121 -9.87 18.66 13.76
N GLN A 122 -10.02 18.05 14.93
CA GLN A 122 -9.06 17.07 15.45
C GLN A 122 -9.59 15.64 15.24
N PRO A 123 -8.78 14.71 14.72
CA PRO A 123 -9.19 13.32 14.58
C PRO A 123 -9.32 12.69 15.96
N VAL A 124 -10.51 12.17 16.27
CA VAL A 124 -10.79 11.43 17.51
C VAL A 124 -10.90 9.92 17.29
N TYR A 125 -11.13 9.50 16.05
CA TYR A 125 -11.17 8.10 15.66
C TYR A 125 -10.87 7.95 14.16
N ASP A 126 -10.20 6.86 13.78
CA ASP A 126 -9.96 6.47 12.38
C ASP A 126 -10.19 4.96 12.24
N GLY A 127 -10.99 4.55 11.26
CA GLY A 127 -11.28 3.14 11.05
C GLY A 127 -12.16 2.84 9.84
N GLY A 128 -12.55 1.58 9.72
CA GLY A 128 -13.49 1.13 8.69
C GLY A 128 -14.95 1.44 9.04
N ILE A 129 -15.79 1.63 8.02
CA ILE A 129 -17.24 1.76 8.21
C ILE A 129 -17.84 0.37 8.42
N SER A 130 -18.27 0.08 9.64
CA SER A 130 -18.86 -1.22 10.00
C SER A 130 -20.31 -1.33 9.51
N THR A 131 -21.06 -0.23 9.54
CA THR A 131 -22.45 -0.18 9.06
C THR A 131 -22.72 1.15 8.39
N LEU A 132 -23.37 1.08 7.21
CA LEU A 132 -23.89 2.24 6.49
C LEU A 132 -25.34 1.94 6.12
N ARG A 133 -26.26 2.68 6.70
CA ARG A 133 -27.70 2.47 6.52
C ARG A 133 -28.40 3.73 6.10
N ARG A 134 -29.43 3.59 5.29
CA ARG A 134 -30.39 4.66 5.03
C ARG A 134 -31.75 4.16 5.45
N PHE A 135 -32.35 4.83 6.43
CA PHE A 135 -33.51 4.33 7.16
C PHE A 135 -33.22 2.94 7.77
N GLN A 136 -33.87 1.89 7.26
CA GLN A 136 -33.71 0.52 7.75
C GLN A 136 -32.81 -0.34 6.85
N ASP A 137 -32.43 0.17 5.68
CA ASP A 137 -31.73 -0.60 4.65
C ASP A 137 -30.22 -0.39 4.69
N ASP A 138 -29.47 -1.48 4.63
CA ASP A 138 -28.02 -1.47 4.43
C ASP A 138 -27.69 -1.04 2.99
N VAL A 139 -26.88 0.00 2.84
CA VAL A 139 -26.54 0.58 1.53
C VAL A 139 -25.04 0.58 1.28
N LYS A 140 -24.66 0.53 -0.01
CA LYS A 140 -23.26 0.55 -0.42
C LYS A 140 -22.66 1.95 -0.39
N GLU A 141 -23.46 2.96 -0.75
CA GLU A 141 -23.05 4.36 -0.76
C GLU A 141 -24.22 5.29 -0.44
N VAL A 142 -23.89 6.47 0.08
CA VAL A 142 -24.83 7.58 0.29
C VAL A 142 -24.18 8.87 -0.22
N ARG A 143 -24.91 9.63 -1.02
CA ARG A 143 -24.43 10.87 -1.67
C ARG A 143 -24.80 12.11 -0.86
N SER A 144 -24.11 13.21 -1.16
CA SER A 144 -24.41 14.54 -0.59
C SER A 144 -25.91 14.90 -0.68
N GLY A 145 -26.40 15.56 0.37
CA GLY A 145 -27.80 15.96 0.53
C GLY A 145 -28.71 14.88 1.09
N LEU A 146 -28.20 13.66 1.34
CA LEU A 146 -28.98 12.57 1.91
C LEU A 146 -28.57 12.26 3.34
N GLU A 147 -29.54 11.77 4.12
CA GLU A 147 -29.33 11.30 5.49
C GLU A 147 -28.97 9.82 5.52
N CYS A 148 -28.12 9.45 6.48
CA CYS A 148 -27.72 8.07 6.72
C CYS A 148 -27.29 7.82 8.17
N GLY A 149 -27.39 6.57 8.60
CA GLY A 149 -26.80 6.07 9.82
C GLY A 149 -25.42 5.47 9.53
N ILE A 150 -24.39 5.94 10.23
CA ILE A 150 -23.01 5.48 10.08
C ILE A 150 -22.51 4.93 11.42
N LYS A 151 -21.89 3.75 11.37
CA LYS A 151 -21.10 3.18 12.46
C LYS A 151 -19.70 2.88 11.94
N LEU A 152 -18.68 3.37 12.64
CA LEU A 152 -17.27 3.11 12.36
C LEU A 152 -16.74 2.11 13.39
N GLY A 153 -16.28 0.94 12.94
CA GLY A 153 -15.76 -0.14 13.79
C GLY A 153 -16.57 -0.33 15.08
N ASP A 154 -15.86 -0.26 16.21
CA ASP A 154 -16.39 -0.30 17.57
C ASP A 154 -16.49 1.09 18.23
N PHE A 155 -16.26 2.16 17.48
CA PHE A 155 -16.34 3.52 17.99
C PHE A 155 -17.79 3.88 18.34
N SER A 156 -17.97 4.40 19.56
CA SER A 156 -19.28 4.68 20.16
C SER A 156 -19.41 6.10 20.72
N GLU A 157 -18.34 6.90 20.72
CA GLU A 157 -18.31 8.22 21.38
C GLU A 157 -18.63 9.38 20.41
N TYR A 158 -19.58 9.19 19.49
CA TYR A 158 -20.01 10.25 18.57
C TYR A 158 -20.65 11.42 19.34
N GLN A 159 -20.43 12.64 18.84
CA GLN A 159 -21.08 13.85 19.32
C GLN A 159 -21.75 14.58 18.16
N VAL A 160 -22.86 15.26 18.45
CA VAL A 160 -23.50 16.14 17.48
C VAL A 160 -22.53 17.25 17.08
N GLY A 161 -22.39 17.50 15.78
CA GLY A 161 -21.42 18.42 15.21
C GLY A 161 -20.05 17.80 14.88
N ASP A 162 -19.82 16.52 15.19
CA ASP A 162 -18.66 15.80 14.65
C ASP A 162 -18.77 15.70 13.12
N ILE A 163 -17.63 15.73 12.43
CA ILE A 163 -17.53 15.53 10.99
C ILE A 163 -16.92 14.16 10.72
N ILE A 164 -17.64 13.31 10.00
CA ILE A 164 -17.15 12.05 9.49
C ILE A 164 -16.57 12.30 8.10
N GLU A 165 -15.26 12.27 7.97
CA GLU A 165 -14.54 12.35 6.71
C GLU A 165 -14.31 10.94 6.17
N CYS A 166 -14.85 10.66 4.99
CA CYS A 166 -14.69 9.39 4.29
C CYS A 166 -13.59 9.52 3.24
N TYR A 167 -12.66 8.56 3.21
CA TYR A 167 -11.50 8.59 2.34
C TYR A 167 -11.14 7.19 1.83
N GLN A 168 -10.42 7.17 0.70
CA GLN A 168 -9.88 5.96 0.10
C GLN A 168 -8.36 5.98 0.17
N LEU A 169 -7.77 4.78 0.27
CA LEU A 169 -6.34 4.58 0.17
C LEU A 169 -6.01 4.21 -1.27
N GLU A 170 -5.33 5.10 -1.98
CA GLU A 170 -4.79 4.83 -3.31
C GLU A 170 -3.36 4.34 -3.18
N GLN A 171 -3.05 3.20 -3.81
CA GLN A 171 -1.68 2.71 -3.94
C GLN A 171 -1.02 3.43 -5.11
N ILE A 172 -0.06 4.30 -4.81
CA ILE A 172 0.73 4.99 -5.82
C ILE A 172 2.08 4.29 -5.93
N ALA A 173 2.40 3.80 -7.13
CA ALA A 173 3.71 3.25 -7.41
C ALA A 173 4.78 4.35 -7.23
N GLN A 174 5.75 4.09 -6.35
CA GLN A 174 6.86 5.02 -6.16
C GLN A 174 7.81 4.93 -7.35
N LYS A 175 8.28 6.09 -7.81
CA LYS A 175 9.43 6.17 -8.72
C LYS A 175 10.69 6.46 -7.91
N LEU A 176 11.81 5.87 -8.33
CA LEU A 176 13.14 6.20 -7.80
C LEU A 176 13.57 7.62 -8.13
#